data_AF-V8CVS1-F1
#
_entry.id   AF-V8CVS1-F1
#
_cell.length_a   1.000
_cell.length_b   1.000
_cell.length_c   1.000
_cell.angle_alpha   90.00
_cell.angle_beta   90.00
_cell.angle_gamma   90.00
#
_symmetry.space_group_name_H-M   'P 1'
#
loop_
_entity.id
_entity.type
_entity.pdbx_description
1 polymer ?
#
loop_
_entity_poly.entity_id
_entity_poly.type
_entity_poly.pdbx_seq_one_letter_code
_entity_poly.pdbx_strand_id
1 'polypeptide(L)' 'MAFNFNSTEHGGEVAVFRGTARSDPEGPTSEEWEQYVAKYRGGFASLDTSPEEFRDQHSALIRVVPEHVRGW' A
#
# COMPACT_ATOMS: atom_id res chain seq x y z
N MET A 1 9.52 12.28 -0.12
CA MET A 1 9.53 10.92 -0.72
C MET A 1 8.58 10.90 -1.92
N ALA A 2 8.69 9.93 -2.83
CA ALA A 2 7.82 9.80 -4.00
C ALA A 2 7.28 8.37 -4.14
N PHE A 3 5.99 8.24 -4.45
CA PHE A 3 5.28 6.98 -4.67
C PHE A 3 4.70 6.99 -6.08
N ASN A 4 5.00 5.96 -6.86
CA ASN A 4 4.65 5.87 -8.27
C ASN A 4 3.67 4.72 -8.44
N PHE A 5 2.50 5.00 -9.00
CA PHE A 5 1.49 3.99 -9.28
C PHE A 5 1.24 3.96 -10.79
N ASN A 6 1.25 2.75 -11.37
CA ASN A 6 0.76 2.57 -12.72
C ASN A 6 -0.73 2.92 -12.76
N SER A 7 -1.12 3.73 -13.73
CA SER A 7 -2.50 4.20 -13.89
C SER A 7 -3.31 3.31 -14.83
N THR A 8 -2.65 2.40 -15.55
CA THR A 8 -3.27 1.43 -16.46
C THR A 8 -2.72 0.02 -16.19
N GLU A 9 -3.43 -1.00 -16.68
CA GLU A 9 -3.03 -2.41 -16.58
C GLU A 9 -1.78 -2.75 -17.40
N HIS A 10 -1.46 -1.95 -18.42
CA HIS A 10 -0.32 -2.17 -19.33
C HIS A 10 0.85 -1.21 -19.11
N GLY A 11 0.71 -0.24 -18.20
CA GLY A 11 1.71 0.82 -17.96
C GLY A 11 1.65 1.94 -19.02
N GLY A 12 2.66 2.80 -19.02
CA GLY A 12 2.75 3.97 -19.90
C GLY A 12 2.20 5.26 -19.30
N GLU A 13 1.14 5.15 -18.48
CA GLU A 13 0.62 6.25 -17.66
C GLU A 13 0.94 5.98 -16.18
N VAL A 14 1.52 6.98 -15.51
CA VAL A 14 2.01 6.86 -14.13
C VAL A 14 1.59 8.07 -13.31
N ALA A 15 0.89 7.81 -12.20
CA ALA A 15 0.62 8.81 -11.19
C ALA A 15 1.74 8.83 -10.15
N VAL A 16 2.37 9.99 -9.99
CA VAL A 16 3.44 10.23 -9.01
C VAL A 16 2.91 11.11 -7.90
N PHE A 17 2.87 10.56 -6.69
CA PHE A 17 2.54 11.29 -5.47
C PHE A 17 3.81 11.61 -4.71
N ARG A 18 4.01 12.88 -4.36
CA ARG A 18 5.11 13.32 -3.50
C ARG A 18 4.56 13.88 -2.21
N GLY A 19 5.30 13.66 -1.13
CA GLY A 19 4.98 14.25 0.16
C GLY A 19 5.84 13.68 1.28
N THR A 20 5.35 13.90 2.49
CA THR A 20 5.99 13.48 3.73
C THR A 20 5.57 12.05 4.09
N ALA A 21 6.55 11.22 4.41
CA ALA A 21 6.34 9.84 4.87
C ALA A 21 6.90 9.69 6.28
N ARG A 22 6.16 8.99 7.14
CA ARG A 22 6.61 8.63 8.49
C ARG A 22 6.41 7.14 8.72
N SER A 23 7.35 6.53 9.44
CA SER A 23 7.15 5.19 9.99
C SER A 23 6.14 5.26 11.13
N ASP A 24 5.27 4.27 11.22
CA ASP A 24 4.31 4.12 12.30
C ASP A 24 4.56 2.79 13.02
N PRO A 25 5.27 2.80 14.16
CA PRO A 25 5.66 1.57 14.86
C PRO A 25 4.48 0.87 15.53
N GLU A 26 3.33 1.55 15.70
CA GLU A 26 2.12 0.95 16.27
C GLU A 26 1.36 0.10 15.23
N GLY A 27 1.68 0.27 13.95
CA GLY A 27 1.05 -0.46 12.85
C GLY A 27 -0.35 0.04 12.50
N PRO A 28 -1.07 -0.68 11.62
CA PRO A 28 -2.44 -0.32 11.24
C PRO A 28 -3.42 -0.67 12.36
N THR A 29 -4.50 0.09 12.47
CA THR A 29 -5.63 -0.29 13.33
C THR A 29 -6.30 -1.56 12.81
N SER A 30 -7.10 -2.23 13.64
CA SER A 30 -7.85 -3.42 13.22
C SER A 30 -8.78 -3.13 12.04
N GLU A 31 -9.45 -1.98 12.05
CA GLU A 31 -10.33 -1.57 10.95
C GLU A 31 -9.55 -1.30 9.65
N GLU A 32 -8.43 -0.58 9.72
CA GLU A 32 -7.55 -0.35 8.57
C GLU A 32 -7.05 -1.69 7.99
N TRP A 33 -6.70 -2.63 8.86
CA TRP A 33 -6.25 -3.97 8.47
C TRP A 33 -7.35 -4.79 7.79
N GLU A 34 -8.56 -4.82 8.36
CA GLU A 34 -9.71 -5.53 7.77
C GLU A 34 -10.04 -5.00 6.38
N GLN A 35 -10.00 -3.68 6.17
CA GLN A 35 -10.20 -3.07 4.85
C GLN A 35 -9.10 -3.47 3.86
N TYR A 36 -7.84 -3.49 4.29
CA TYR A 36 -6.73 -3.94 3.45
C TYR A 36 -6.91 -5.41 3.04
N VAL A 37 -7.27 -6.27 3.99
CA VAL A 37 -7.50 -7.70 3.73
C VAL A 37 -8.67 -7.93 2.79
N ALA A 38 -9.75 -7.18 2.95
CA ALA A 38 -10.89 -7.25 2.03
C ALA A 38 -10.47 -6.88 0.60
N LYS A 39 -9.66 -5.82 0.44
CA LYS A 39 -9.16 -5.38 -0.87
C LYS A 39 -8.25 -6.40 -1.55
N TYR A 40 -7.34 -7.04 -0.79
CA TYR A 40 -6.29 -7.91 -1.36
C TYR A 40 -6.52 -9.41 -1.15
N ARG A 41 -7.72 -9.84 -0.75
CA ARG A 41 -8.05 -11.25 -0.50
C ARG A 41 -7.61 -12.18 -1.64
N GLY A 42 -7.89 -11.81 -2.89
CA GLY A 42 -7.47 -12.59 -4.06
C GLY A 42 -5.95 -12.58 -4.28
N GLY A 43 -5.29 -11.46 -3.96
CA GLY A 43 -3.84 -11.31 -4.09
C GLY A 43 -3.07 -12.20 -3.11
N PHE A 44 -3.55 -12.32 -1.86
CA PHE A 44 -2.94 -13.24 -0.88
C PHE A 44 -2.99 -14.69 -1.34
N ALA A 45 -4.13 -15.12 -1.89
CA ALA A 45 -4.28 -16.46 -2.44
C ALA A 45 -3.33 -16.72 -3.62
N SER A 46 -3.12 -15.72 -4.50
CA SER A 46 -2.16 -15.85 -5.61
C SER A 46 -0.70 -15.87 -5.18
N LEU A 47 -0.41 -15.45 -3.95
CA LEU A 47 0.93 -15.42 -3.36
C LEU A 47 1.15 -16.59 -2.39
N ASP A 48 0.21 -17.54 -2.30
CA ASP A 48 0.24 -18.68 -1.38
C ASP A 48 0.49 -18.29 0.10
N THR A 49 0.03 -17.11 0.50
CA THR A 49 0.18 -16.59 1.88
C THR A 49 -1.18 -16.33 2.52
N SER A 50 -1.26 -16.48 3.84
CA SER A 50 -2.41 -15.98 4.61
C SER A 50 -2.25 -14.49 4.93
N PRO A 51 -3.35 -13.76 5.22
CA PRO A 51 -3.25 -12.38 5.69
C PRO A 51 -2.43 -12.24 6.98
N GLU A 52 -2.59 -13.16 7.92
CA GLU A 52 -1.89 -13.12 9.22
C GLU A 52 -0.39 -13.30 9.05
N GLU A 53 0.00 -14.26 8.21
CA GLU A 53 1.40 -14.50 7.85
C GLU A 53 2.00 -13.30 7.09
N PHE A 54 1.24 -12.70 6.17
CA PHE A 54 1.68 -11.49 5.47
C PHE A 54 1.89 -10.33 6.44
N ARG A 55 1.02 -10.17 7.43
CA ARG A 55 1.13 -9.11 8.45
C ARG A 55 2.38 -9.27 9.30
N ASP A 56 2.71 -10.50 9.67
CA ASP A 56 3.90 -10.81 10.48
C ASP A 56 5.19 -10.50 9.70
N GLN A 57 5.23 -10.86 8.42
CA GLN A 57 6.39 -10.62 7.55
C GLN A 57 6.54 -9.16 7.10
N HIS A 58 5.44 -8.42 7.00
CA HIS A 58 5.40 -7.03 6.49
C HIS A 58 4.84 -6.05 7.52
N SER A 59 5.49 -5.98 8.69
CA SER A 59 4.99 -5.25 9.86
C SER A 59 5.27 -3.74 9.89
N ALA A 60 6.08 -3.21 8.97
CA ALA A 60 6.42 -1.79 8.95
C ALA A 60 5.34 -0.95 8.24
N LEU A 61 4.44 -0.31 9.00
CA LEU A 61 3.49 0.63 8.44
C LEU A 61 4.18 1.97 8.12
N ILE A 62 4.04 2.43 6.88
CA ILE A 62 4.46 3.76 6.45
C ILE A 62 3.22 4.61 6.16
N ARG A 63 3.06 5.71 6.90
CA ARG A 63 1.99 6.69 6.65
C ARG A 63 2.53 7.81 5.78
N VAL A 64 1.80 8.11 4.71
CA VAL A 64 2.18 9.10 3.70
C VAL A 64 1.09 10.14 3.60
N VAL A 65 1.46 11.41 3.66
CA VAL A 65 0.57 12.53 3.34
C VAL A 65 1.01 13.11 2.00
N PRO A 66 0.24 12.88 0.91
CA PRO A 66 0.54 13.47 -0.39
C PRO A 66 0.37 15.00 -0.34
N GLU A 67 1.33 15.71 -0.91
CA GLU A 67 1.35 17.18 -1.01
C GLU A 67 1.30 17.62 -2.48
N HIS A 68 1.83 16.80 -3.39
CA HIS A 68 1.84 17.06 -4.82
C HIS A 68 1.53 15.79 -5.61
N VAL A 69 0.80 15.96 -6.72
CA VAL A 69 0.55 14.91 -7.70
C VAL A 69 1.01 15.36 -9.08
N ARG A 70 1.59 14.44 -9.85
CA ARG A 70 1.87 14.61 -11.27
C ARG A 70 1.52 13.33 -12.01
N GLY A 71 0.85 13.46 -13.15
CA GLY A 71 0.53 12.35 -14.05
C GLY A 71 1.05 12.62 -15.46
N TRP A 72 1.12 11.56 -16.25
CA TRP A 72 1.36 11.57 -17.70
C TRP A 72 0.50 10.50 -18.34
#